data_AF-A0A1M7SPQ5-F1
#
_entry.id   AF-A0A1M7SPQ5-F1
#
_cell.length_a   1.000
_cell.length_b   1.000
_cell.length_c   1.000
_cell.angle_alpha   90.00
_cell.angle_beta   90.00
_cell.angle_gamma   90.00
#
_symmetry.space_group_name_H-M   'P 1'
#
loop_
_entity.id
_entity.type
_entity.pdbx_description
1 polymer ?
#
loop_
_entity_poly.entity_id
_entity_poly.type
_entity_poly.pdbx_seq_one_letter_code
_entity_poly.pdbx_strand_id
1 'polypeptide(L)'
;MTPVLIQSDQPTLRETLRRALDAEGMQVSFDDAAPWAVAIVDRSRAAGGPAAAARVVARLRAGADAAQAKVIVLAPCGEAAAFARALDGAAEAVLDARRPLKAILGAVWIVRAGDTVAPRADGPAGADLPANLSPREGQILRRLAAGRPNKEIAAELGISQSTVKVHLRGLFRKLGVRNRTQAALKCPPLRSQAED
;
A
#
# COMPACT_ATOMS: atom_id res chain seq x y z
N MET A 1 -1.09 -26.78 2.09
CA MET A 1 -1.72 -25.50 2.47
C MET A 1 -0.63 -24.57 2.96
N THR A 2 -0.62 -23.31 2.55
CA THR A 2 0.44 -22.35 2.95
C THR A 2 -0.01 -21.62 4.22
N PRO A 3 0.67 -21.80 5.36
CA PRO A 3 0.35 -21.05 6.56
C PRO A 3 0.90 -19.61 6.45
N VAL A 4 0.03 -18.63 6.72
CA VAL A 4 0.32 -17.21 6.66
C VAL A 4 0.15 -16.60 8.04
N LEU A 5 1.21 -16.01 8.58
CA LEU A 5 1.18 -15.26 9.83
C LEU A 5 0.82 -13.81 9.56
N ILE A 6 -0.13 -13.24 10.30
CA ILE A 6 -0.44 -11.80 10.26
C ILE A 6 -0.08 -11.17 11.59
N GLN A 7 0.87 -10.24 11.56
CA GLN A 7 1.26 -9.41 12.70
C GLN A 7 0.65 -8.01 12.53
N SER A 8 -0.53 -7.78 13.12
CA SER A 8 -1.22 -6.48 13.11
C SER A 8 -2.00 -6.27 14.39
N ASP A 9 -1.98 -5.05 14.90
CA ASP A 9 -2.81 -4.63 16.04
C ASP A 9 -4.18 -4.11 15.60
N GLN A 10 -4.39 -3.91 14.30
CA GLN A 10 -5.65 -3.43 13.74
C GLN A 10 -6.65 -4.60 13.56
N PRO A 11 -7.72 -4.69 14.37
CA PRO A 11 -8.65 -5.84 14.31
C PRO A 11 -9.38 -5.94 12.97
N THR A 12 -9.76 -4.80 12.39
CA THR A 12 -10.46 -4.73 11.10
C THR A 12 -9.60 -5.22 9.94
N LEU A 13 -8.32 -4.84 9.92
CA LEU A 13 -7.37 -5.29 8.91
C LEU A 13 -7.09 -6.79 9.02
N ARG A 14 -6.93 -7.30 10.24
CA ARG A 14 -6.77 -8.74 10.50
C ARG A 14 -7.90 -9.55 9.91
N GLU A 15 -9.15 -9.18 10.20
CA GLU A 15 -10.32 -9.90 9.69
C GLU A 15 -10.44 -9.79 8.16
N THR A 16 -10.13 -8.62 7.60
CA THR A 16 -10.17 -8.41 6.14
C THR A 16 -9.14 -9.28 5.41
N LEU A 17 -7.88 -9.28 5.89
CA LEU A 17 -6.81 -10.10 5.32
C LEU A 17 -7.11 -11.59 5.52
N ARG A 18 -7.59 -11.98 6.69
CA ARG A 18 -7.98 -13.36 6.98
C ARG A 18 -9.00 -13.87 5.98
N ARG A 19 -10.12 -13.16 5.81
CA ARG A 19 -11.16 -13.54 4.84
C ARG A 19 -10.63 -13.66 3.42
N ALA A 20 -9.77 -12.73 3.01
CA ALA A 20 -9.24 -12.71 1.66
C ALA A 20 -8.23 -13.83 1.40
N LEU A 21 -7.37 -14.14 2.37
CA LEU A 21 -6.41 -15.24 2.27
C LEU A 21 -7.09 -16.61 2.41
N ASP A 22 -8.11 -16.72 3.27
CA ASP A 22 -8.94 -17.93 3.40
C ASP A 22 -9.65 -18.25 2.06
N ALA A 23 -10.17 -17.23 1.37
CA ALA A 23 -10.78 -17.37 0.05
C ALA A 23 -9.80 -17.87 -1.03
N GLU A 24 -8.50 -17.61 -0.85
CA GLU A 24 -7.40 -18.08 -1.70
C GLU A 24 -6.84 -19.44 -1.22
N GLY A 25 -7.44 -20.07 -0.21
CA GLY A 25 -7.04 -21.38 0.32
C GLY A 25 -5.80 -21.36 1.22
N MET A 26 -5.43 -20.21 1.77
CA MET A 26 -4.29 -20.05 2.68
C MET A 26 -4.77 -20.14 4.13
N GLN A 27 -3.96 -20.73 5.01
CA GLN A 27 -4.29 -20.84 6.44
C GLN A 27 -3.73 -19.66 7.21
N VAL A 28 -4.57 -18.81 7.78
CA VAL A 28 -4.13 -17.61 8.49
C VAL A 28 -4.00 -17.85 9.99
N SER A 29 -2.86 -17.47 10.55
CA SER A 29 -2.60 -17.40 11.99
C SER A 29 -2.22 -15.98 12.42
N PHE A 30 -2.45 -15.67 13.69
CA PHE A 30 -1.98 -14.43 14.34
C PHE A 30 -0.96 -14.72 15.45
N ASP A 31 -0.73 -15.99 15.74
CA ASP A 31 0.21 -16.47 16.74
C ASP A 31 1.59 -16.68 16.12
N ASP A 32 2.61 -15.99 16.63
CA ASP A 32 3.98 -16.09 16.14
C ASP A 32 4.67 -17.40 16.54
N ALA A 33 4.10 -18.16 17.47
CA ALA A 33 4.54 -19.52 17.83
C ALA A 33 4.00 -20.60 16.88
N ALA A 34 2.97 -20.30 16.09
CA ALA A 34 2.43 -21.24 15.11
C ALA A 34 3.37 -21.37 13.90
N PRO A 35 3.43 -22.52 13.22
CA PRO A 35 4.21 -22.65 11.99
C PRO A 35 3.64 -21.74 10.89
N TRP A 36 4.52 -20.99 10.22
CA TRP A 36 4.17 -20.12 9.11
C TRP A 36 5.22 -20.17 8.00
N ALA A 37 4.78 -19.98 6.76
CA ALA A 37 5.62 -19.91 5.58
C ALA A 37 5.77 -18.47 5.08
N VAL A 38 4.70 -17.67 5.20
CA VAL A 38 4.72 -16.23 4.86
C VAL A 38 4.22 -15.42 6.05
N ALA A 39 4.95 -14.39 6.47
CA ALA A 39 4.52 -13.44 7.50
C ALA A 39 4.19 -12.09 6.87
N ILE A 40 3.04 -11.52 7.21
CA ILE A 40 2.64 -10.15 6.86
C ILE A 40 2.74 -9.31 8.14
N VAL A 41 3.65 -8.34 8.13
CA VAL A 41 3.85 -7.39 9.23
C VAL A 41 3.19 -6.07 8.88
N ASP A 42 2.12 -5.73 9.58
CA ASP A 42 1.40 -4.47 9.41
C ASP A 42 2.17 -3.29 10.03
N ARG A 43 1.91 -2.08 9.51
CA ARG A 43 2.53 -0.84 9.98
C ARG A 43 2.29 -0.57 11.46
N SER A 44 1.21 -1.08 12.07
CA SER A 44 0.97 -0.88 13.52
C SER A 44 2.07 -1.51 14.36
N ARG A 45 2.63 -2.64 13.92
CA ARG A 45 3.75 -3.32 14.58
C ARG A 45 5.08 -2.61 14.37
N ALA A 46 5.10 -1.64 13.46
CA ALA A 46 6.23 -0.76 13.18
C ALA A 46 5.97 0.69 13.60
N ALA A 47 5.11 0.92 14.60
CA ALA A 47 4.79 2.28 15.07
C ALA A 47 6.01 3.10 15.53
N GLY A 48 7.13 2.45 15.86
CA GLY A 48 8.42 3.09 16.14
C GLY A 48 9.30 3.37 14.91
N GLY A 49 8.72 3.31 13.70
CA GLY A 49 9.41 3.54 12.43
C GLY A 49 10.19 2.33 11.91
N PRO A 50 11.08 2.54 10.92
CA PRO A 50 11.79 1.47 10.21
C PRO A 50 12.62 0.55 11.12
N ALA A 51 13.27 1.11 12.15
CA ALA A 51 14.06 0.32 13.10
C ALA A 51 13.18 -0.61 13.96
N ALA A 52 11.95 -0.19 14.29
CA ALA A 52 10.99 -1.05 14.99
C ALA A 52 10.55 -2.22 14.09
N ALA A 53 10.28 -1.95 12.81
CA ALA A 53 9.99 -2.99 11.84
C ALA A 53 11.12 -4.02 11.74
N ALA A 54 12.38 -3.56 11.65
CA ALA A 54 13.55 -4.42 11.58
C ALA A 54 13.66 -5.36 12.79
N ARG A 55 13.41 -4.86 14.02
CA ARG A 55 13.39 -5.70 15.23
C ARG A 55 12.30 -6.76 15.20
N VAL A 56 11.10 -6.41 14.73
CA VAL A 56 9.98 -7.36 14.59
C VAL A 56 10.33 -8.45 13.58
N VAL A 57 10.86 -8.07 12.41
CA VAL A 57 11.26 -9.01 11.36
C VAL A 57 12.39 -9.92 11.84
N ALA A 58 13.41 -9.37 12.52
CA ALA A 58 14.50 -10.15 13.09
C ALA A 58 14.01 -11.17 14.12
N ARG A 59 13.07 -10.77 15.00
CA ARG A 59 12.45 -11.66 15.99
C ARG A 59 11.67 -12.80 15.33
N LEU A 60 10.89 -12.49 14.29
CA LEU A 60 10.13 -13.50 13.54
C LEU A 60 11.07 -14.49 12.84
N ARG A 61 12.13 -14.01 12.19
CA ARG A 61 13.13 -14.87 11.54
C ARG A 61 13.90 -15.75 12.53
N ALA A 62 14.20 -15.25 13.72
CA ALA A 62 14.90 -16.03 14.75
C ALA A 62 14.07 -17.21 15.28
N GLY A 63 12.74 -17.10 15.25
CA GLY A 63 11.82 -18.16 15.69
C GLY A 63 11.33 -19.08 14.57
N ALA A 64 11.75 -18.86 13.32
CA ALA A 64 11.25 -19.60 12.16
C ALA A 64 12.37 -20.30 11.39
N ASP A 65 12.00 -21.28 10.57
CA ASP A 65 12.93 -21.92 9.66
C ASP A 65 13.36 -20.91 8.56
N ALA A 66 14.57 -20.39 8.70
CA ALA A 66 15.12 -19.34 7.85
C ALA A 66 15.14 -19.70 6.35
N ALA A 67 15.12 -20.99 5.99
CA ALA A 67 15.13 -21.44 4.61
C ALA A 67 13.77 -21.27 3.90
N GLN A 68 12.66 -21.24 4.66
CA GLN A 68 11.30 -21.21 4.10
C GLN A 68 10.47 -19.99 4.56
N ALA A 69 10.89 -19.34 5.63
CA ALA A 69 10.21 -18.18 6.19
C ALA A 69 10.37 -16.93 5.32
N LYS A 70 9.28 -16.53 4.66
CA LYS A 70 9.19 -15.30 3.88
C LYS A 70 8.45 -14.20 4.64
N VAL A 71 8.88 -12.96 4.49
CA VAL A 71 8.36 -11.81 5.23
C VAL A 71 7.97 -10.67 4.29
N ILE A 72 6.76 -10.18 4.48
CA ILE A 72 6.17 -9.03 3.79
C ILE A 72 5.88 -7.96 4.83
N VAL A 73 6.34 -6.74 4.58
CA VAL A 73 6.10 -5.60 5.46
C VAL A 73 5.18 -4.59 4.78
N LEU A 74 4.09 -4.22 5.45
CA LEU A 74 3.22 -3.12 5.05
C LEU A 74 3.71 -1.86 5.75
N ALA A 75 4.39 -0.99 5.01
CA ALA A 75 4.92 0.28 5.49
C ALA A 75 3.85 1.39 5.47
N PRO A 76 4.00 2.43 6.31
CA PRO A 76 3.24 3.66 6.16
C PRO A 76 3.37 4.29 4.77
N CYS A 77 2.39 5.14 4.46
CA CYS A 77 2.29 5.88 3.22
C CYS A 77 3.61 6.57 2.83
N GLY A 78 4.20 6.22 1.68
CA GLY A 78 5.41 6.87 1.19
C GLY A 78 6.69 6.53 1.94
N GLU A 79 6.64 5.59 2.89
CA GLU A 79 7.80 5.17 3.70
C GLU A 79 8.36 3.81 3.29
N ALA A 80 7.77 3.14 2.28
CA ALA A 80 8.21 1.82 1.84
C ALA A 80 9.70 1.74 1.50
N ALA A 81 10.27 2.79 0.88
CA ALA A 81 11.70 2.86 0.59
C ALA A 81 12.57 2.97 1.85
N ALA A 82 12.12 3.73 2.85
CA ALA A 82 12.85 3.87 4.12
C ALA A 82 12.82 2.56 4.91
N PHE A 83 11.66 1.90 4.94
CA PHE A 83 11.50 0.57 5.54
C PHE A 83 12.36 -0.48 4.85
N ALA A 84 12.38 -0.50 3.52
CA ALA A 84 13.21 -1.40 2.74
C ALA A 84 14.70 -1.26 3.05
N ARG A 85 15.22 -0.02 3.12
CA ARG A 85 16.61 0.24 3.48
C ARG A 85 16.93 -0.22 4.90
N ALA A 86 16.04 0.05 5.86
CA ALA A 86 16.24 -0.36 7.24
C ALA A 86 16.17 -1.88 7.44
N LEU A 87 15.42 -2.58 6.58
CA LEU A 87 15.30 -4.02 6.60
C LEU A 87 16.47 -4.72 5.89
N ASP A 88 17.20 -4.03 5.02
CA ASP A 88 18.41 -4.53 4.35
C ASP A 88 18.24 -5.95 3.76
N GLY A 89 17.14 -6.17 3.03
CA GLY A 89 16.82 -7.47 2.43
C GLY A 89 16.24 -8.52 3.39
N ALA A 90 16.05 -8.21 4.68
CA ALA A 90 15.40 -9.10 5.63
C ALA A 90 13.90 -9.34 5.35
N ALA A 91 13.28 -8.53 4.48
CA ALA A 91 11.94 -8.74 3.96
C ALA A 91 11.97 -8.91 2.45
N GLU A 92 11.27 -9.93 1.96
CA GLU A 92 11.12 -10.23 0.53
C GLU A 92 10.18 -9.27 -0.19
N ALA A 93 9.36 -8.52 0.57
CA ALA A 93 8.54 -7.45 0.04
C ALA A 93 8.32 -6.35 1.09
N VAL A 94 8.38 -5.09 0.66
CA VAL A 94 7.91 -3.94 1.44
C VAL A 94 6.92 -3.14 0.60
N LEU A 95 5.68 -3.05 1.07
CA LEU A 95 4.55 -2.46 0.35
C LEU A 95 3.97 -1.28 1.12
N ASP A 96 3.42 -0.30 0.42
CA ASP A 96 2.61 0.73 1.07
C ASP A 96 1.31 0.10 1.60
N ALA A 97 0.97 0.35 2.86
CA ALA A 97 -0.24 -0.19 3.49
C ALA A 97 -1.55 0.30 2.86
N ARG A 98 -1.51 1.33 1.99
CA ARG A 98 -2.68 1.80 1.23
C ARG A 98 -2.95 1.00 -0.04
N ARG A 99 -2.01 0.14 -0.45
CA ARG A 99 -2.15 -0.71 -1.64
C ARG A 99 -3.47 -1.49 -1.57
N PRO A 100 -4.18 -1.67 -2.69
CA PRO A 100 -5.40 -2.46 -2.70
C PRO A 100 -5.08 -3.88 -2.23
N LEU A 101 -6.02 -4.51 -1.55
CA LEU A 101 -5.88 -5.86 -1.02
C LEU A 101 -5.39 -6.87 -2.07
N LYS A 102 -5.86 -6.75 -3.32
CA LYS A 102 -5.40 -7.58 -4.45
C LYS A 102 -3.89 -7.46 -4.72
N ALA A 103 -3.30 -6.29 -4.53
CA ALA A 103 -1.85 -6.11 -4.68
C ALA A 103 -1.08 -6.75 -3.53
N ILE A 104 -1.60 -6.68 -2.30
CA ILE A 104 -1.03 -7.38 -1.14
C ILE A 104 -1.08 -8.90 -1.36
N LEU A 105 -2.23 -9.42 -1.81
CA LEU A 105 -2.37 -10.84 -2.16
C LEU A 105 -1.42 -11.26 -3.29
N GLY A 106 -1.30 -10.45 -4.34
CA GLY A 106 -0.35 -10.69 -5.42
C GLY A 106 1.10 -10.79 -4.92
N ALA A 107 1.48 -9.92 -3.98
CA ALA A 107 2.80 -9.99 -3.36
C ALA A 107 3.00 -11.27 -2.54
N VAL A 108 1.97 -11.74 -1.81
CA VAL A 108 2.02 -13.04 -1.11
C VAL A 108 2.29 -14.18 -2.10
N TRP A 109 1.63 -14.18 -3.25
CA TRP A 109 1.86 -15.18 -4.30
C TRP A 109 3.26 -15.14 -4.90
N ILE A 110 3.78 -13.94 -5.20
CA ILE A 110 5.14 -13.75 -5.74
C ILE A 110 6.19 -14.22 -4.72
N VAL A 111 6.07 -13.75 -3.48
CA VAL A 111 6.99 -14.08 -2.39
C VAL A 111 6.98 -15.57 -2.07
N ARG A 112 5.81 -16.20 -2.14
CA ARG A 112 5.67 -17.66 -2.02
C ARG A 112 6.38 -18.42 -3.14
N ALA A 113 6.37 -17.90 -4.37
CA ALA A 113 7.06 -18.52 -5.49
C ALA A 113 8.59 -18.45 -5.39
N GLY A 114 9.12 -17.74 -4.38
CA GLY A 114 10.54 -17.55 -4.14
C GLY A 114 11.08 -16.23 -4.70
N ASP A 115 10.25 -15.49 -5.43
CA ASP A 115 10.59 -14.19 -5.98
C ASP A 115 10.48 -13.08 -4.93
N THR A 116 11.25 -12.01 -5.09
CA THR A 116 11.14 -10.84 -4.22
C THR A 116 10.34 -9.74 -4.92
N VAL A 117 9.49 -9.05 -4.15
CA VAL A 117 8.84 -7.85 -4.64
C VAL A 117 9.74 -6.69 -4.24
N ALA A 118 10.52 -6.20 -5.22
CA ALA A 118 11.37 -5.04 -5.01
C ALA A 118 10.53 -3.91 -4.37
N PRO A 119 11.03 -3.30 -3.29
CA PRO A 119 10.40 -2.13 -2.72
C PRO A 119 10.44 -1.07 -3.79
N ARG A 120 9.29 -0.84 -4.45
CA ARG A 120 9.16 0.31 -5.32
C ARG A 120 9.24 1.52 -4.39
N ALA A 121 10.43 2.11 -4.33
CA ALA A 121 10.55 3.54 -4.09
C ALA A 121 9.67 4.17 -5.15
N ASP A 122 8.56 4.75 -4.74
CA ASP A 122 7.70 5.48 -5.65
C ASP A 122 8.47 6.70 -6.19
N GLY A 123 9.31 6.52 -7.21
CA GLY A 123 9.40 7.53 -8.26
C GLY A 123 7.99 7.65 -8.84
N PRO A 124 7.40 8.85 -8.90
CA PRO A 124 6.02 9.17 -8.55
C PRO A 124 5.02 8.18 -9.15
N ALA A 125 4.86 7.04 -8.48
CA ALA A 125 4.14 5.91 -9.04
C ALA A 125 2.66 6.19 -8.85
N GLY A 126 1.94 6.20 -9.96
CA GLY A 126 0.50 6.26 -9.94
C GLY A 126 -0.13 5.08 -9.18
N ALA A 127 -1.32 5.37 -8.67
CA ALA A 127 -2.37 4.43 -8.32
C ALA A 127 -2.31 3.76 -6.93
N ASP A 128 -2.47 4.57 -5.87
CA ASP A 128 -3.54 4.30 -4.89
C ASP A 128 -4.62 5.36 -5.04
N LEU A 129 -5.24 5.28 -6.20
CA LEU A 129 -6.59 5.71 -6.32
C LEU A 129 -7.48 4.61 -5.74
N PRO A 130 -8.59 4.93 -5.06
CA PRO A 130 -9.59 3.92 -4.70
C PRO A 130 -9.84 3.06 -5.92
N ALA A 131 -9.85 1.73 -5.71
CA ALA A 131 -9.57 0.65 -6.66
C ALA A 131 -10.30 0.65 -8.02
N ASN A 132 -11.08 1.69 -8.35
CA ASN A 132 -11.83 1.90 -9.57
C ASN A 132 -11.46 3.17 -10.37
N LEU A 133 -10.51 4.01 -9.94
CA LEU A 133 -10.16 5.19 -10.74
C LEU A 133 -9.19 4.83 -11.88
N SER A 134 -9.49 5.34 -13.07
CA SER A 134 -8.61 5.28 -14.23
C SER A 134 -7.31 6.06 -14.00
N PRO A 135 -6.23 5.74 -14.73
CA PRO A 135 -4.97 6.49 -14.67
C PRO A 135 -5.17 8.01 -14.82
N ARG A 136 -6.09 8.42 -15.69
CA ARG A 136 -6.43 9.84 -15.92
C ARG A 136 -7.15 10.47 -14.74
N GLU A 137 -8.12 9.79 -14.14
CA GLU A 137 -8.82 10.26 -12.94
C GLU A 137 -7.85 10.51 -11.77
N GLY A 138 -6.78 9.71 -11.63
CA GLY A 138 -5.78 9.96 -10.59
C GLY A 138 -4.76 11.04 -10.85
N GLN A 139 -4.43 11.28 -12.11
CA GLN A 139 -3.68 12.48 -12.47
C GLN A 139 -4.46 13.75 -12.12
N ILE A 140 -5.78 13.72 -12.29
CA ILE A 140 -6.69 14.83 -11.97
C ILE A 140 -6.86 14.95 -10.44
N LEU A 141 -7.09 13.85 -9.72
CA LEU A 141 -7.25 13.86 -8.26
C LEU A 141 -6.04 14.47 -7.54
N ARG A 142 -4.81 14.12 -7.97
CA ARG A 142 -3.58 14.66 -7.39
C ARG A 142 -3.47 16.18 -7.54
N ARG A 143 -3.77 16.71 -8.73
CA ARG A 143 -3.72 18.16 -8.98
C ARG A 143 -4.86 18.90 -8.29
N LEU A 144 -6.02 18.25 -8.18
CA LEU A 144 -7.15 18.76 -7.42
C LEU A 144 -6.84 18.84 -5.92
N ALA A 145 -6.17 17.83 -5.36
CA ALA A 145 -5.68 17.81 -3.98
C ALA A 145 -4.65 18.91 -3.71
N ALA A 146 -3.81 19.22 -4.69
CA ALA A 146 -2.87 20.35 -4.66
C ALA A 146 -3.54 21.73 -4.85
N GLY A 147 -4.88 21.80 -4.87
CA GLY A 147 -5.62 23.06 -4.98
C GLY A 147 -5.78 23.60 -6.41
N ARG A 148 -5.23 22.96 -7.44
CA ARG A 148 -5.17 23.53 -8.81
C ARG A 148 -6.54 23.65 -9.48
N PRO A 149 -6.94 24.81 -10.03
CA PRO A 149 -8.21 24.97 -10.74
C PRO A 149 -8.26 24.13 -12.01
N ASN A 150 -9.47 23.83 -12.50
CA ASN A 150 -9.66 22.96 -13.67
C ASN A 150 -8.97 23.48 -14.94
N LYS A 151 -8.75 24.79 -15.06
CA LYS A 151 -8.01 25.41 -16.16
C LYS A 151 -6.53 25.03 -16.16
N GLU A 152 -5.90 25.01 -14.99
CA GLU A 152 -4.50 24.59 -14.84
C GLU A 152 -4.33 23.09 -15.01
N ILE A 153 -5.25 22.30 -14.43
CA ILE A 153 -5.29 20.85 -14.63
C ILE A 153 -5.39 20.49 -16.12
N ALA A 154 -6.25 21.22 -16.85
CA ALA A 154 -6.41 21.06 -18.29
C ALA A 154 -5.12 21.34 -19.05
N ALA A 155 -4.44 22.45 -18.75
CA ALA A 155 -3.18 22.83 -19.36
C ALA A 155 -2.07 21.81 -19.08
N GLU A 156 -1.91 21.37 -17.83
CA GLU A 156 -0.88 20.41 -17.42
C GLU A 156 -1.08 19.00 -17.99
N LEU A 157 -2.32 18.64 -18.35
CA LEU A 157 -2.65 17.31 -18.87
C LEU A 157 -2.87 17.30 -20.38
N GLY A 158 -2.75 18.45 -21.05
CA GLY A 158 -2.98 18.58 -22.49
C GLY A 158 -4.41 18.23 -22.90
N ILE A 159 -5.41 18.57 -22.07
CA ILE A 159 -6.84 18.28 -22.33
C ILE A 159 -7.69 19.53 -22.15
N SER A 160 -8.94 19.51 -22.63
CA SER A 160 -9.87 20.62 -22.43
C SER A 160 -10.45 20.66 -21.02
N GLN A 161 -10.85 21.86 -20.57
CA GLN A 161 -11.54 22.03 -19.28
C GLN A 161 -12.86 21.23 -19.21
N SER A 162 -13.56 21.07 -20.32
CA SER A 162 -14.78 20.25 -20.40
C SER A 162 -14.46 18.77 -20.15
N THR A 163 -13.36 18.25 -20.71
CA THR A 163 -12.88 16.89 -20.46
C THR A 163 -12.47 16.69 -18.99
N VAL A 164 -11.83 17.68 -18.36
CA VAL A 164 -11.55 17.66 -16.91
C VAL A 164 -12.85 17.54 -16.09
N LYS A 165 -13.88 18.33 -16.41
CA LYS A 165 -15.19 18.27 -15.73
C LYS A 165 -15.88 16.91 -15.89
N VAL A 166 -15.74 16.25 -17.05
CA VAL A 166 -16.27 14.89 -17.27
C VAL A 166 -15.57 13.89 -16.36
N HIS A 167 -14.23 13.91 -16.33
CA HIS A 167 -13.46 13.02 -15.46
C HIS A 167 -13.74 13.28 -13.96
N LEU A 168 -13.93 14.54 -13.55
CA LEU A 168 -14.30 14.87 -12.16
C LEU A 168 -15.65 14.29 -11.73
N ARG A 169 -16.64 14.24 -12.63
CA ARG A 169 -17.94 13.59 -12.32
C ARG A 169 -17.79 12.09 -12.09
N GLY A 170 -17.01 11.42 -12.94
CA GLY A 170 -16.67 9.99 -12.77
C GLY A 170 -15.90 9.74 -11.47
N LEU A 171 -14.90 10.59 -11.22
CA LEU A 171 -14.07 10.59 -10.02
C LEU A 171 -14.91 10.73 -8.75
N PHE A 172 -15.80 11.72 -8.65
CA PHE A 172 -16.62 11.96 -7.47
C PHE A 172 -17.55 10.79 -7.16
N ARG A 173 -18.20 10.23 -8.19
CA ARG A 173 -19.05 9.05 -8.06
C ARG A 173 -18.27 7.84 -7.54
N LYS A 174 -17.06 7.62 -8.05
CA LYS A 174 -16.19 6.50 -7.63
C LYS A 174 -15.59 6.71 -6.24
N LEU A 175 -15.40 7.96 -5.82
CA LEU A 175 -14.92 8.33 -4.48
C LEU A 175 -16.03 8.38 -3.42
N GLY A 176 -17.30 8.33 -3.81
CA GLY A 176 -18.44 8.51 -2.92
C GLY A 176 -18.51 9.93 -2.32
N VAL A 177 -17.93 10.93 -2.99
CA VAL A 177 -17.88 12.32 -2.53
C VAL A 177 -18.78 13.20 -3.38
N ARG A 178 -19.29 14.29 -2.80
CA ARG A 178 -20.25 15.19 -3.46
C ARG A 178 -19.61 16.46 -4.00
N ASN A 179 -18.43 16.84 -3.51
CA ASN A 179 -17.79 18.09 -3.90
C ASN A 179 -16.27 17.97 -3.97
N ARG A 180 -15.67 18.97 -4.62
CA ARG A 180 -14.23 19.10 -4.84
C ARG A 180 -13.43 19.11 -3.53
N THR A 181 -13.93 19.77 -2.50
CA THR A 181 -13.26 19.84 -1.19
C THR A 181 -13.18 18.46 -0.54
N GLN A 182 -14.29 17.70 -0.54
CA GLN A 182 -14.31 16.31 -0.07
C GLN A 182 -13.38 15.42 -0.89
N ALA A 183 -13.31 15.61 -2.21
CA ALA A 183 -12.37 14.88 -3.06
C ALA A 183 -10.91 15.21 -2.73
N ALA A 184 -10.58 16.48 -2.48
CA ALA A 184 -9.25 16.91 -2.08
C ALA A 184 -8.83 16.32 -0.73
N LEU A 185 -9.75 16.22 0.24
CA LEU A 185 -9.44 15.62 1.55
C LEU A 185 -9.16 14.11 1.48
N LYS A 186 -9.65 13.41 0.44
CA LYS A 186 -9.40 11.97 0.25
C LYS A 186 -7.99 11.65 -0.26
N CYS A 187 -7.26 12.65 -0.76
CA CYS A 187 -5.89 12.50 -1.22
C CYS A 187 -5.11 13.70 -0.64
N PRO A 188 -4.36 13.53 0.47
CA PRO A 188 -3.61 14.66 1.03
C PRO A 188 -2.70 15.26 -0.04
N PRO A 189 -2.56 16.61 -0.09
CA PRO A 189 -1.71 17.26 -1.06
C PRO A 189 -0.31 16.65 -0.96
N LEU A 190 0.26 16.28 -2.11
CA LEU A 190 1.69 16.07 -2.19
C LEU A 190 2.30 17.37 -1.69
N ARG A 191 2.93 17.33 -0.49
CA ARG A 191 3.74 18.45 -0.01
C ARG A 191 4.64 18.80 -1.18
N SER A 192 4.41 19.98 -1.73
CA SER A 192 5.20 20.50 -2.82
C SER A 192 6.66 20.36 -2.40
N GLN A 193 7.43 19.63 -3.20
CA GLN A 193 8.81 20.01 -3.36
C GLN A 193 8.76 21.41 -3.96
N ALA A 194 8.80 22.40 -3.07
CA ALA A 194 9.31 23.70 -3.39
C ALA A 194 10.83 23.55 -3.32
N GLU A 195 11.43 23.39 -4.49
CA GLU A 195 12.63 24.13 -4.91
C GLU A 195 12.37 25.62 -4.53
N ASP A 196 13.22 26.37 -3.84
CA ASP A 196 14.69 26.48 -3.76
C ASP A 196 15.20 26.71 -2.32
#